data_AF-A0A8H4V0R4-F1
#
_entry.id   AF-A0A8H4V0R4-F1
#
_cell.length_a   1.000
_cell.length_b   1.000
_cell.length_c   1.000
_cell.angle_alpha   90.00
_cell.angle_beta   90.00
_cell.angle_gamma   90.00
#
_symmetry.space_group_name_H-M   'P 1'
#
loop_
_entity.id
_entity.type
_entity.pdbx_description
1 polymer ?
#
loop_
_entity_poly.entity_id
_entity_poly.type
_entity_poly.pdbx_seq_one_letter_code
_entity_poly.pdbx_strand_id
1 'polypeptide(L)'
;MGFGQKILKRLGVNSSSNASAPPPPPVPPHPSPRLIIHPDERDISNDRFNGTYIRLARCSNGTILAGFTWREGGRMDALRILKISRSLDGGQSFHDFSEVHRGHGEIDNLHILEIAPEGHILAAFRNHDFGHNRAGDLAGITHFRIT
;
A
#
# COMPACT_ATOMS: atom_id res chain seq x y z
N MET A 1 9.89 -21.62 -36.61
CA MET A 1 8.81 -21.25 -35.67
C MET A 1 9.36 -21.34 -34.26
N GLY A 2 9.32 -20.24 -33.50
CA GLY A 2 9.87 -20.18 -32.14
C GLY A 2 8.94 -20.78 -31.09
N PHE A 3 9.51 -21.26 -29.98
CA PHE A 3 8.81 -21.94 -28.89
C PHE A 3 7.63 -21.10 -28.32
N GLY A 4 7.76 -19.77 -28.29
CA GLY A 4 6.72 -18.85 -27.82
C GLY A 4 5.42 -18.87 -28.65
N GLN A 5 5.49 -19.10 -29.96
CA GLN A 5 4.29 -19.15 -30.82
C GLN A 5 3.40 -20.37 -30.52
N LYS A 6 3.96 -21.45 -29.97
CA LYS A 6 3.19 -22.67 -29.63
C LYS A 6 2.38 -22.52 -28.33
N ILE A 7 2.87 -21.72 -27.38
CA ILE A 7 2.19 -21.47 -26.09
C ILE A 7 0.96 -20.60 -26.30
N LEU A 8 1.08 -19.53 -27.11
CA LEU A 8 -0.02 -18.61 -27.42
C LEU A 8 -1.19 -19.30 -28.13
N LYS A 9 -0.91 -20.32 -28.95
CA LYS A 9 -1.94 -21.10 -29.66
C LYS A 9 -2.73 -22.04 -28.74
N ARG A 10 -2.13 -22.54 -27.65
CA ARG A 10 -2.83 -23.34 -26.63
C ARG A 10 -3.75 -22.49 -25.75
N LEU A 11 -3.53 -21.18 -25.68
CA LEU A 11 -4.33 -20.24 -24.90
C LEU A 11 -5.47 -19.58 -25.70
N GLY A 12 -5.77 -20.10 -26.90
CA GLY A 12 -6.92 -19.63 -27.70
C GLY A 12 -6.72 -18.30 -28.41
N VAL A 13 -5.50 -17.76 -28.46
CA VAL A 13 -5.21 -16.51 -29.18
C VAL A 13 -5.00 -16.82 -30.66
N ASN A 14 -6.08 -16.80 -31.43
CA ASN A 14 -6.01 -16.90 -32.90
C ASN A 14 -5.58 -15.56 -33.50
N SER A 15 -4.48 -15.57 -34.25
CA SER A 15 -4.09 -14.47 -35.13
C SER A 15 -4.93 -14.56 -36.41
N SER A 16 -6.08 -13.91 -36.42
CA SER A 16 -6.89 -13.73 -37.64
C SER A 16 -6.30 -12.61 -38.49
N SER A 17 -5.69 -12.97 -39.61
CA SER A 17 -5.33 -12.02 -40.67
C SER A 17 -6.46 -11.89 -41.70
N ASN A 18 -6.90 -10.64 -41.90
CA ASN A 18 -7.48 -10.03 -43.10
C ASN A 18 -8.87 -10.46 -43.59
N ALA A 19 -9.89 -9.69 -43.17
CA ALA A 19 -10.89 -9.14 -44.08
C ALA A 19 -11.16 -7.68 -43.66
N SER A 20 -11.23 -6.80 -44.66
CA SER A 20 -11.33 -5.33 -44.59
C SER A 20 -12.39 -4.80 -43.61
N ALA A 21 -11.97 -4.46 -42.39
CA ALA A 21 -12.76 -3.62 -41.49
C ALA A 21 -12.42 -2.14 -41.74
N PRO A 22 -13.40 -1.23 -41.76
CA PRO A 22 -13.12 0.21 -41.75
C PRO A 22 -12.24 0.54 -40.54
N PRO A 23 -11.35 1.55 -40.65
CA PRO A 23 -10.50 1.95 -39.53
C PRO A 23 -11.38 2.23 -38.30
N PRO A 24 -10.97 1.79 -37.11
CA PRO A 24 -11.72 2.09 -35.90
C PRO A 24 -11.90 3.62 -35.80
N PRO A 25 -13.05 4.09 -35.31
CA PRO A 25 -13.25 5.52 -35.12
C PRO A 25 -12.10 6.07 -34.25
N PRO A 26 -11.60 7.28 -34.54
CA PRO A 26 -10.55 7.89 -33.75
C PRO A 26 -11.00 7.87 -32.28
N VAL A 27 -10.25 7.16 -31.45
CA VAL A 27 -10.47 7.14 -30.01
C VAL A 27 -10.39 8.60 -29.57
N PRO A 28 -11.45 9.18 -28.95
CA PRO A 28 -11.37 10.51 -28.40
C PRO A 28 -10.13 10.57 -27.52
N PRO A 29 -9.27 11.60 -27.64
CA PRO A 29 -8.11 11.72 -26.78
C PRO A 29 -8.61 11.62 -25.33
N HIS A 30 -8.24 10.54 -24.64
CA HIS A 30 -8.52 10.45 -23.22
C HIS A 30 -7.90 11.70 -22.59
N PRO A 31 -8.69 12.57 -21.94
CA PRO A 31 -8.13 13.70 -21.25
C PRO A 31 -7.15 13.11 -20.26
N SER A 32 -5.85 13.28 -20.52
CA SER A 32 -4.84 12.88 -19.57
C SER A 32 -5.13 13.72 -18.34
N PRO A 33 -5.56 13.12 -17.21
CA PRO A 33 -5.81 13.92 -16.03
C PRO A 33 -4.49 14.63 -15.72
N ARG A 34 -4.49 15.95 -15.80
CA ARG A 34 -3.34 16.74 -15.37
C ARG A 34 -3.14 16.43 -13.91
N LEU A 35 -2.14 15.62 -13.61
CA LEU A 35 -1.72 15.36 -12.24
C LEU A 35 -1.20 16.68 -11.69
N ILE A 36 -1.91 17.23 -10.71
CA ILE A 36 -1.44 18.40 -9.97
C ILE A 36 -0.47 17.88 -8.92
N ILE A 37 0.80 18.24 -9.07
CA ILE A 37 1.83 17.99 -8.06
C ILE A 37 1.90 19.24 -7.20
N HIS A 38 1.54 19.12 -5.93
CA HIS A 38 1.73 20.21 -4.99
C HIS A 38 3.19 20.20 -4.51
N PRO A 39 3.89 21.36 -4.48
CA PRO A 39 5.29 21.45 -4.09
C PRO A 39 5.50 21.52 -2.57
N ASP A 40 4.49 21.18 -1.78
CA ASP A 40 4.48 21.28 -0.32
C ASP A 40 4.31 19.90 0.35
N GLU A 41 4.52 19.87 1.66
CA GLU A 41 4.44 18.65 2.46
C GLU A 41 3.07 18.54 3.15
N ARG A 42 2.66 17.31 3.44
CA ARG A 42 1.43 17.00 4.18
C ARG A 42 1.77 16.17 5.40
N ASP A 43 1.41 16.68 6.56
CA ASP A 43 1.55 15.92 7.79
C ASP A 43 0.52 14.80 7.82
N ILE A 44 1.00 13.58 8.06
CA ILE A 44 0.13 12.40 8.15
C ILE A 44 -0.47 12.27 9.55
N SER A 45 0.18 12.80 10.57
CA SER A 45 -0.22 12.68 11.97
C SER A 45 0.09 13.96 12.73
N ASN A 46 -0.68 14.22 13.78
CA ASN A 46 -0.43 15.37 14.67
C ASN A 46 0.90 15.23 15.42
N ASP A 47 1.34 14.00 15.69
CA ASP A 47 2.71 13.72 16.14
C ASP A 47 3.59 13.40 14.94
N ARG A 48 4.50 14.32 14.63
CA ARG A 48 5.25 14.41 13.37
C ARG A 48 6.62 13.73 13.39
N PHE A 49 7.15 13.37 14.56
CA PHE A 49 8.58 13.02 14.68
C PHE A 49 8.87 11.57 15.05
N ASN A 50 7.83 10.79 15.31
CA ASN A 50 7.97 9.41 15.78
C ASN A 50 7.50 8.37 14.76
N GLY A 51 7.15 8.80 13.54
CA GLY A 51 6.58 7.97 12.47
C GLY A 51 7.61 7.43 11.47
N THR A 52 7.38 6.22 10.95
CA THR A 52 8.15 5.62 9.83
C THR A 52 7.26 4.77 8.92
N TYR A 53 7.74 4.49 7.71
CA TYR A 53 7.12 3.58 6.73
C TYR A 53 5.66 3.92 6.36
N ILE A 54 5.40 5.19 6.03
CA ILE A 54 4.08 5.62 5.59
C ILE A 54 3.69 4.89 4.29
N ARG A 55 2.49 4.32 4.24
CA ARG A 55 1.87 3.75 3.05
C ARG A 55 0.45 4.26 2.88
N LEU A 56 0.10 4.67 1.66
CA LEU A 56 -1.20 5.21 1.33
C LEU A 56 -2.07 4.19 0.61
N ALA A 57 -3.38 4.21 0.90
CA ALA A 57 -4.40 3.49 0.14
C ALA A 57 -5.57 4.44 -0.12
N ARG A 58 -6.03 4.52 -1.38
CA ARG A 58 -7.23 5.27 -1.73
C ARG A 58 -8.39 4.30 -1.84
N CYS A 59 -9.42 4.52 -1.02
CA CYS A 59 -10.64 3.74 -1.04
C CYS A 59 -11.55 4.17 -2.20
N SER A 60 -12.48 3.29 -2.54
CA SER A 60 -13.49 3.43 -3.59
C SER A 60 -14.39 4.65 -3.40
N ASN A 61 -14.65 5.04 -2.15
CA ASN A 61 -15.41 6.26 -1.81
C ASN A 61 -14.57 7.56 -1.87
N GLY A 62 -13.31 7.49 -2.28
CA GLY A 62 -12.41 8.63 -2.39
C GLY A 62 -11.62 8.97 -1.11
N THR A 63 -11.91 8.30 0.02
CA THR A 63 -11.11 8.42 1.25
C THR A 63 -9.67 7.97 0.98
N ILE A 64 -8.69 8.65 1.58
CA ILE A 64 -7.30 8.18 1.57
C ILE A 64 -6.91 7.79 3.00
N LEU A 65 -6.45 6.56 3.16
CA LEU A 65 -5.88 6.05 4.41
C LEU A 65 -4.37 6.09 4.32
N ALA A 66 -3.73 6.49 5.42
CA ALA A 66 -2.29 6.51 5.59
C ALA A 66 -1.92 5.62 6.77
N GLY A 67 -1.31 4.48 6.48
CA GLY A 67 -0.77 3.56 7.48
C GLY A 67 0.68 3.86 7.78
N PHE A 68 1.06 3.86 9.05
CA PHE A 68 2.44 4.10 9.46
C PHE A 68 2.74 3.45 10.81
N THR A 69 4.03 3.26 11.07
CA THR A 69 4.54 2.82 12.36
C THR A 69 4.95 4.02 13.18
N TRP A 70 4.50 4.09 14.42
CA TRP A 70 4.79 5.15 15.37
C TRP A 70 5.51 4.59 16.60
N ARG A 71 6.49 5.32 17.15
CA ARG A 71 7.31 4.88 18.30
C ARG A 71 7.08 5.76 19.52
N GLU A 72 6.77 5.15 20.66
CA GLU A 72 6.59 5.89 21.90
C GLU A 72 7.90 6.55 22.36
N GLY A 73 7.91 7.88 22.52
CA GLY A 73 9.10 8.61 22.95
C GLY A 73 10.29 8.53 21.98
N GLY A 74 10.08 8.09 20.73
CA GLY A 74 11.08 8.12 19.65
C GLY A 74 12.24 7.13 19.76
N ARG A 75 12.24 6.22 20.74
CA ARG A 75 13.35 5.25 20.94
C ARG A 75 13.13 3.95 20.14
N MET A 76 14.22 3.27 19.76
CA MET A 76 14.16 2.03 18.98
C MET A 76 13.56 0.83 19.74
N ASP A 77 13.75 0.79 21.06
CA ASP A 77 13.28 -0.23 22.00
C ASP A 77 11.90 0.09 22.59
N ALA A 78 11.35 1.25 22.24
CA ALA A 78 10.04 1.66 22.68
C ALA A 78 8.92 0.82 22.08
N LEU A 79 7.76 0.94 22.70
CA LEU A 79 6.50 0.44 22.20
C LEU A 79 6.23 1.00 20.79
N ARG A 80 5.97 0.11 19.84
CA ARG A 80 5.60 0.44 18.47
C ARG A 80 4.10 0.32 18.29
N ILE A 81 3.53 1.29 17.59
CA ILE A 81 2.09 1.39 17.32
C ILE A 81 1.90 1.50 15.82
N LEU A 82 1.08 0.63 15.24
CA LEU A 82 0.62 0.76 13.86
C LEU A 82 -0.63 1.63 13.86
N LYS A 83 -0.52 2.81 13.26
CA LYS A 83 -1.60 3.80 13.23
C LYS A 83 -2.12 3.99 11.81
N ILE A 84 -3.39 4.38 11.73
CA ILE A 84 -4.05 4.87 10.53
C ILE A 84 -4.37 6.34 10.74
N SER A 85 -4.00 7.15 9.76
CA SER A 85 -4.59 8.47 9.56
C SER A 85 -5.47 8.46 8.32
N ARG A 86 -6.41 9.39 8.26
CA ARG A 86 -7.42 9.47 7.21
C ARG A 86 -7.52 10.88 6.65
N SER A 87 -7.62 10.96 5.33
CA SER A 87 -7.99 12.17 4.58
C SER A 87 -9.34 11.96 3.89
N LEU A 88 -10.19 12.98 3.98
CA LEU A 88 -11.50 13.06 3.32
C LEU A 88 -11.56 14.17 2.27
N ASP A 89 -10.46 14.90 2.07
CA ASP A 89 -10.34 16.09 1.23
C ASP A 89 -9.35 15.90 0.07
N GLY A 90 -9.18 14.65 -0.37
CA GLY A 90 -8.31 14.30 -1.49
C GLY A 90 -6.81 14.39 -1.16
N GLY A 91 -6.44 14.25 0.11
CA GLY A 91 -5.05 14.28 0.57
C GLY A 91 -4.54 15.66 0.96
N GLN A 92 -5.42 16.66 1.10
CA GLN A 92 -5.03 18.00 1.52
C GLN A 92 -4.78 18.10 3.03
N SER A 93 -5.44 17.26 3.81
CA SER A 93 -5.18 17.10 5.24
C SER A 93 -5.40 15.66 5.70
N PHE A 94 -4.65 15.25 6.72
CA PHE A 94 -4.80 13.95 7.36
C PHE A 94 -5.06 14.13 8.86
N HIS A 95 -5.88 13.24 9.41
CA HIS A 95 -6.16 13.18 10.83
C HIS A 95 -5.98 11.77 11.35
N ASP A 96 -5.40 11.63 12.54
CA ASP A 96 -5.33 10.37 13.27
C ASP A 96 -6.72 9.75 13.36
N PHE A 97 -6.84 8.48 12.96
CA PHE A 97 -8.13 7.82 12.80
C PHE A 97 -8.25 6.54 13.63
N SER A 98 -7.26 5.64 13.55
CA SER A 98 -7.32 4.37 14.29
C SER A 98 -5.95 3.79 14.61
N GLU A 99 -5.95 2.81 15.51
CA GLU A 99 -4.81 1.94 15.83
C GLU A 99 -5.11 0.54 15.28
N VAL A 100 -4.15 -0.05 14.56
CA VAL A 100 -4.22 -1.44 14.05
C VAL A 100 -3.66 -2.40 15.09
N HIS A 101 -2.49 -2.06 15.64
CA HIS A 101 -1.79 -2.92 16.60
C HIS A 101 -0.80 -2.12 17.44
N ARG A 102 -0.46 -2.67 18.60
CA ARG A 102 0.50 -2.09 19.56
C ARG A 102 1.27 -3.21 20.25
N GLY A 103 2.58 -3.02 20.37
CA GLY A 103 3.42 -3.94 21.14
C GLY A 103 4.91 -3.60 21.12
N HIS A 104 5.70 -4.50 21.69
CA HIS A 104 7.16 -4.46 21.64
C HIS A 104 7.70 -5.32 20.48
N GLY A 105 8.96 -5.11 20.10
CA GLY A 105 9.59 -5.78 18.96
C GLY A 105 9.51 -4.95 17.67
N GLU A 106 9.80 -5.56 16.52
CA GLU A 106 9.63 -4.85 15.24
C GLU A 106 8.25 -5.05 14.66
N ILE A 107 7.29 -4.28 15.17
CA ILE A 107 5.94 -4.20 14.63
C ILE A 107 5.88 -3.03 13.65
N ASP A 108 6.16 -3.30 12.39
CA ASP A 108 6.46 -2.27 11.40
C ASP A 108 5.81 -2.53 10.03
N ASN A 109 5.90 -1.52 9.16
CA ASN A 109 5.74 -1.69 7.71
C ASN A 109 4.34 -2.15 7.29
N LEU A 110 3.33 -1.53 7.91
CA LEU A 110 1.91 -1.76 7.65
C LEU A 110 1.59 -1.56 6.16
N HIS A 111 0.89 -2.53 5.58
CA HIS A 111 0.26 -2.50 4.28
C HIS A 111 -1.25 -2.44 4.45
N ILE A 112 -1.91 -1.58 3.66
CA ILE A 112 -3.35 -1.36 3.73
C ILE A 112 -3.92 -1.55 2.34
N LEU A 113 -5.01 -2.32 2.26
CA LEU A 113 -5.74 -2.55 1.04
C LEU A 113 -7.24 -2.55 1.32
N GLU A 114 -8.02 -1.80 0.55
CA GLU A 114 -9.47 -2.01 0.52
C GLU A 114 -9.77 -3.29 -0.25
N ILE A 115 -10.42 -4.24 0.41
CA ILE A 115 -10.73 -5.57 -0.14
C ILE A 115 -12.19 -5.70 -0.60
N ALA A 116 -13.04 -4.77 -0.18
CA ALA A 116 -14.42 -4.64 -0.66
C ALA A 116 -14.86 -3.18 -0.51
N PRO A 117 -15.83 -2.70 -1.32
CA PRO A 117 -16.43 -1.38 -1.15
C PRO A 117 -16.96 -1.17 0.28
N GLU A 118 -17.31 0.09 0.59
CA GLU A 118 -17.84 0.50 1.90
C GLU A 118 -16.80 0.43 3.04
N GLY A 119 -15.51 0.41 2.72
CA GLY A 119 -14.45 0.53 3.71
C GLY A 119 -14.09 -0.78 4.40
N HIS A 120 -14.23 -1.92 3.72
CA HIS A 120 -13.64 -3.18 4.18
C HIS A 120 -12.14 -3.15 3.91
N ILE A 121 -11.35 -2.96 4.96
CA ILE A 121 -9.90 -2.76 4.86
C ILE A 121 -9.15 -3.95 5.45
N LEU A 122 -8.20 -4.49 4.69
CA LEU A 122 -7.17 -5.42 5.18
C LEU A 122 -5.92 -4.64 5.59
N ALA A 123 -5.43 -4.90 6.79
CA ALA A 123 -4.26 -4.25 7.39
C ALA A 123 -3.21 -5.33 7.73
N ALA A 124 -2.29 -5.59 6.80
CA ALA A 124 -1.24 -6.58 6.97
C ALA A 124 0.08 -5.92 7.36
N PHE A 125 0.81 -6.46 8.32
CA PHE A 125 2.08 -5.87 8.74
C PHE A 125 3.15 -6.92 9.00
N ARG A 126 4.40 -6.47 9.03
CA ARG A 126 5.55 -7.33 9.32
C ARG A 126 5.83 -7.26 10.81
N ASN A 127 5.92 -8.41 11.44
CA ASN A 127 6.50 -8.52 12.78
C ASN A 127 7.85 -9.24 12.69
N HIS A 128 8.90 -8.70 13.30
CA HIS A 128 10.07 -9.51 13.67
C HIS A 128 9.98 -9.85 15.14
N ASP A 129 9.99 -11.15 15.41
CA ASP A 129 10.47 -11.61 16.69
C ASP A 129 12.00 -11.64 16.60
N PHE A 130 12.67 -10.69 17.26
CA PHE A 130 14.03 -10.98 17.66
C PHE A 130 13.88 -12.02 18.76
N GLY A 131 14.20 -13.28 18.48
CA GLY A 131 14.34 -14.26 19.56
C GLY A 131 15.21 -13.70 20.69
N HIS A 132 15.22 -14.35 21.87
CA HIS A 132 15.87 -13.89 23.11
C HIS A 132 17.29 -13.28 23.01
N ASN A 133 17.99 -13.46 21.90
CA ASN A 133 19.27 -12.84 21.60
C ASN A 133 19.09 -11.51 20.85
N ARG A 134 19.19 -10.42 21.63
CA ARG A 134 19.29 -9.06 21.10
C ARG A 134 20.53 -8.94 20.20
N ALA A 135 20.29 -8.40 19.00
CA ALA A 135 21.27 -7.99 17.99
C ALA A 135 22.07 -9.10 17.29
N GLY A 136 21.70 -9.40 16.04
CA GLY A 136 22.63 -9.90 15.02
C GLY A 136 22.47 -11.35 14.57
N ASP A 137 21.65 -12.17 15.25
CA ASP A 137 21.44 -13.55 14.81
C ASP A 137 20.21 -13.66 13.90
N LEU A 138 20.45 -13.85 12.60
CA LEU A 138 19.42 -14.04 11.57
C LEU A 138 18.66 -15.36 11.73
N ALA A 139 19.13 -16.28 12.58
CA ALA A 139 18.58 -17.62 12.75
C ALA A 139 17.21 -17.66 13.45
N GLY A 140 16.79 -16.57 14.11
CA GLY A 140 15.55 -16.52 14.90
C GLY A 140 14.39 -15.73 14.27
N ILE A 141 14.56 -15.19 13.06
CA ILE A 141 13.53 -14.35 12.45
C ILE A 141 12.40 -15.23 11.91
N THR A 142 11.28 -15.30 12.64
CA THR A 142 10.03 -15.87 12.13
C THR A 142 9.10 -14.76 11.66
N HIS A 143 8.49 -14.93 10.48
CA HIS A 143 7.53 -13.98 9.90
C HIS A 143 6.08 -14.50 9.96
N PHE A 144 5.17 -13.55 9.78
CA PHE A 144 3.73 -13.66 9.45
C PHE A 144 2.75 -13.64 10.63
N ARG A 145 2.09 -12.49 10.82
CA ARG A 145 0.76 -12.40 11.41
C ARG A 145 -0.13 -11.62 10.44
N ILE A 146 -1.21 -12.25 9.98
CA ILE A 146 -2.34 -11.56 9.35
C ILE A 146 -3.36 -11.38 10.48
N THR A 147 -3.72 -10.14 10.77
CA THR A 147 -4.81 -9.80 11.72
C THR A 147 -5.99 -9.23 10.97
#